data_AF-X1CVA4-F1
#
_entry.id   AF-X1CVA4-F1
#
_cell.length_a   1.000
_cell.length_b   1.000
_cell.length_c   1.000
_cell.angle_alpha   90.00
_cell.angle_beta   90.00
_cell.angle_gamma   90.00
#
_symmetry.space_group_name_H-M   'P 1'
#
loop_
_entity.id
_entity.type
_entity.pdbx_description
1 polymer ?
#
loop_
_entity_poly.entity_id
_entity_poly.type
_entity_poly.pdbx_seq_one_letter_code
_entity_poly.pdbx_strand_id
1 'polypeptide(L)' 'MGRLNRPEMPADVLAGKGLDRKRLCRTFSDCTTAPRKGMISGCYPLDPYYKERPEAE' A
#
# COMPACT_ATOMS: atom_id res chain seq x y z
N MET A 1 1.76 -1.83 11.57
CA MET A 1 2.56 -1.33 10.44
C MET A 1 1.74 -1.55 9.19
N GLY A 2 1.13 -0.49 8.65
CA GLY A 2 -0.12 -0.59 7.88
C GLY A 2 0.07 -0.55 6.37
N ARG A 3 -0.64 -1.48 5.70
CA ARG A 3 -0.96 -1.50 4.27
C ARG A 3 -1.12 -0.08 3.71
N LEU A 4 -0.42 0.26 2.63
CA LEU A 4 -0.53 1.58 1.97
C LEU A 4 -1.96 1.89 1.49
N ASN A 5 -2.75 0.86 1.19
CA ASN A 5 -4.21 0.97 1.10
C ASN A 5 -4.72 1.14 2.54
N ARG A 6 -5.12 2.38 2.88
CA ARG A 6 -5.80 2.70 4.14
C ARG A 6 -7.29 2.31 4.05
N PRO A 7 -7.72 1.15 4.56
CA PRO A 7 -9.12 0.73 4.48
C PRO A 7 -10.03 1.62 5.32
N GLU A 8 -9.50 2.33 6.32
CA GLU A 8 -10.28 3.29 7.10
C GLU A 8 -10.56 4.61 6.36
N MET A 9 -9.98 4.82 5.16
CA MET A 9 -10.19 6.05 4.39
C MET A 9 -11.68 6.39 4.18
N PRO A 10 -12.58 5.47 3.78
CA PRO A 10 -14.00 5.80 3.60
C PRO A 10 -14.65 6.27 4.91
N ALA A 11 -14.34 5.61 6.02
CA ALA A 11 -14.86 5.99 7.34
C ALA A 11 -14.35 7.38 7.78
N ASP A 12 -13.07 7.69 7.53
CA ASP A 12 -12.50 8.99 7.84
C ASP A 12 -13.12 10.12 7.00
N VAL A 13 -13.38 9.86 5.71
CA VAL A 13 -14.07 10.82 4.82
C VAL A 13 -15.48 11.10 5.32
N LEU A 14 -16.23 10.05 5.69
CA LEU A 14 -17.58 10.20 6.26
C LEU A 14 -17.58 10.93 7.61
N ALA A 15 -16.51 10.78 8.39
CA ALA A 15 -16.31 11.49 9.65
C ALA A 15 -15.79 12.94 9.46
N GLY A 16 -15.64 13.42 8.22
CA GLY A 16 -15.13 14.77 7.92
C GLY A 16 -13.65 14.96 8.24
N LYS A 17 -12.89 13.89 8.45
CA LYS A 17 -11.45 13.97 8.70
C LYS A 17 -10.68 14.23 7.41
N GLY A 18 -9.56 14.92 7.52
CA GLY A 18 -8.65 15.14 6.41
C GLY A 18 -8.09 13.84 5.81
N LEU A 19 -7.74 13.89 4.52
CA LEU A 19 -7.12 12.76 3.83
C LEU A 19 -5.66 12.60 4.24
N ASP A 20 -5.30 11.41 4.72
CA ASP A 20 -3.89 11.07 4.98
C ASP A 20 -3.17 10.71 3.68
N ARG A 21 -2.62 11.73 3.02
CA ARG A 21 -1.95 11.61 1.71
C ARG A 21 -0.77 10.63 1.70
N LYS A 22 -0.18 10.35 2.86
CA LYS A 22 0.94 9.41 3.01
C LYS A 22 0.52 7.96 2.79
N ARG A 23 -0.75 7.63 3.03
CA ARG A 23 -1.35 6.30 2.85
C ARG A 23 -2.32 6.26 1.67
N LEU A 24 -2.03 7.04 0.63
CA LEU A 24 -2.71 6.92 -0.66
C LEU A 24 -1.86 6.06 -1.60
N CYS A 25 -2.54 5.19 -2.34
CA CYS A 25 -1.92 4.42 -3.40
C CYS A 25 -1.33 5.37 -4.46
N ARG A 26 -0.04 5.22 -4.80
CA ARG A 26 0.62 5.96 -5.88
C ARG A 26 0.66 5.18 -7.21
N THR A 27 -0.23 4.20 -7.37
CA THR A 27 -0.44 3.45 -8.63
C THR A 27 0.79 2.73 -9.19
N PHE A 28 1.70 2.26 -8.34
CA PHE A 28 2.81 1.40 -8.76
C PHE A 28 2.35 0.01 -9.25
N SER A 29 1.12 -0.39 -8.91
CA SER A 29 0.52 -1.67 -9.32
C SER A 29 1.25 -2.92 -8.80
N ASP A 30 2.20 -2.78 -7.89
CA ASP A 30 2.89 -3.91 -7.26
C ASP A 30 1.94 -4.91 -6.59
N CYS A 31 0.83 -4.41 -6.04
CA CYS A 31 -0.18 -5.24 -5.39
C CYS A 31 -0.85 -6.24 -6.35
N THR A 32 -0.80 -5.99 -7.66
CA THR A 32 -1.32 -6.88 -8.71
C THR A 32 -0.22 -7.51 -9.56
N THR A 33 0.91 -6.83 -9.76
CA THR A 33 2.05 -7.32 -10.55
C THR A 33 2.87 -8.37 -9.81
N ALA A 34 3.17 -8.15 -8.52
CA ALA A 34 3.96 -9.08 -7.71
C ALA A 34 3.34 -10.48 -7.61
N PRO A 35 2.04 -10.66 -7.27
CA PRO A 35 1.44 -11.99 -7.19
C PRO A 35 1.39 -12.73 -8.52
N ARG A 36 1.33 -12.02 -9.65
CA ARG A 36 1.42 -12.65 -10.99
C ARG A 36 2.80 -13.24 -11.27
N LYS A 37 3.82 -12.80 -10.52
CA LYS A 37 5.20 -13.31 -10.59
C LYS A 37 5.52 -14.28 -9.44
N GLY A 38 4.52 -14.72 -8.67
CA GLY A 38 4.71 -15.62 -7.53
C GLY A 38 5.22 -14.95 -6.25
N MET A 39 5.28 -13.62 -6.21
CA MET A 39 5.70 -12.85 -5.03
C MET A 39 4.50 -12.43 -4.18
N ILE A 40 4.74 -12.01 -2.93
CA ILE A 40 3.66 -11.56 -2.05
C ILE A 40 3.05 -10.25 -2.58
N SER A 41 1.72 -10.12 -2.53
CA SER A 41 1.03 -8.88 -2.89
C SER A 41 1.35 -7.76 -1.90
N GLY A 42 1.96 -6.66 -2.38
CA GLY A 42 2.43 -5.57 -1.54
C GLY A 42 2.71 -4.28 -2.29
N CYS A 43 3.19 -3.26 -1.58
CA CYS A 43 3.72 -2.04 -2.18
C CYS A 43 5.20 -1.89 -1.82
N TYR A 44 6.05 -2.57 -2.58
CA TYR A 44 7.49 -2.65 -2.40
C TYR A 44 8.23 -1.30 -2.30
N PRO A 45 7.88 -0.24 -3.05
CA PRO A 45 8.61 1.04 -2.96
C PRO A 45 8.23 1.93 -1.77
N LEU A 46 7.05 1.73 -1.16
CA LEU A 46 6.50 2.68 -0.18
C LEU A 46 6.22 2.09 1.19
N ASP A 47 5.89 0.81 1.25
CA ASP A 47 5.57 0.14 2.50
C ASP A 47 6.87 -0.43 3.08
N PRO A 48 7.31 0.02 4.27
CA PRO A 48 8.60 -0.41 4.85
C PRO A 48 8.73 -1.94 4.93
N TYR A 49 7.64 -2.63 5.27
CA TYR A 49 7.65 -4.08 5.38
C TYR A 49 7.90 -4.78 4.04
N TYR A 50 7.38 -4.24 2.94
CA TYR A 50 7.66 -4.79 1.61
C TYR A 50 8.99 -4.31 1.06
N LYS A 51 9.46 -3.11 1.44
CA LYS A 51 10.76 -2.58 1.01
C LYS A 51 11.95 -3.37 1.56
N GLU A 52 11.81 -3.94 2.75
CA GLU A 52 12.84 -4.75 3.40
C GLU A 52 12.86 -6.21 2.93
N ARG A 53 11.92 -6.61 2.05
CA ARG A 53 11.86 -7.96 1.51
C ARG A 53 12.92 -8.16 0.42
N PRO A 54 13.47 -9.37 0.29
CA PRO A 54 14.38 -9.69 -0.82
C PRO A 54 13.71 -9.52 -2.20
N GLU A 55 12.38 -9.62 -2.24
CA GLU A 55 11.54 -9.42 -3.43
C GLU A 55 11.49 -7.94 -3.91
N ALA A 56 12.06 -6.98 -3.16
CA ALA A 56 12.07 -5.56 -3.49
C ALA A 56 13.26 -5.11 -4.36
N GLU A 57 14.21 -6.02 -4.66
CA GLU A 57 15.44 -5.77 -5.43
C GLU A 57 15.21 -5.64 -6.94
#